data_AF-A0A377KHU2-F1
#
_entry.id   AF-A0A377KHU2-F1
#
_cell.length_a   1.000
_cell.length_b   1.000
_cell.length_c   1.000
_cell.angle_alpha   90.00
_cell.angle_beta   90.00
_cell.angle_gamma   90.00
#
_symmetry.space_group_name_H-M   'P 1'
#
loop_
_entity.id
_entity.type
_entity.pdbx_description
1 polymer ?
#
loop_
_entity_poly.entity_id
_entity_poly.type
_entity_poly.pdbx_seq_one_letter_code
_entity_poly.pdbx_strand_id
1 'polypeptide(L)'
;MSKINDMKFLILFLVLGIFGIGAGLNYWHHYTSTEYQSKQLALAIQKNQYTNFKKICPQFTNGQVIDKETFQLYRSSLDTKSKLVDLEKMIRDVEQFEMKNENNFWRPTQFYAIPRTIEIEMANDTKLISKISNKTIPLKNKKLGPFISSEYSVKYLLDSPIYGEIESNKKEDLRKSNQKVSLDESSVFIQNDSFQRKLLKRIVEYYVSMNQCIKNDLSFGALDAVTIDETRIVKLS
;
A
#
# COMPACT_ATOMS: atom_id res chain seq x y z
N MET A 1 58.07 2.65 48.66
CA MET A 1 56.63 2.33 48.82
C MET A 1 55.72 3.07 47.83
N SER A 2 56.00 4.32 47.42
CA SER A 2 55.09 5.05 46.49
C SER A 2 55.01 4.42 45.08
N LYS A 3 56.14 4.04 44.46
CA LYS A 3 56.16 3.43 43.11
C LYS A 3 55.29 2.17 42.94
N ILE A 4 55.14 1.37 44.01
CA ILE A 4 54.30 0.15 43.98
C ILE A 4 52.81 0.53 44.01
N ASN A 5 52.44 1.57 44.76
CA ASN A 5 51.08 2.08 44.77
C ASN A 5 50.74 2.78 43.46
N ASP A 6 51.66 3.58 42.90
CA ASP A 6 51.49 4.23 41.60
C ASP A 6 51.29 3.20 40.46
N MET A 7 52.05 2.10 40.49
CA MET A 7 51.89 1.00 39.54
C MET A 7 50.56 0.24 39.71
N LYS A 8 50.08 0.05 40.95
CA LYS A 8 48.76 -0.54 41.22
C LYS A 8 47.61 0.34 40.72
N PHE A 9 47.71 1.67 40.90
CA PHE A 9 46.74 2.62 40.37
C PHE A 9 46.72 2.64 38.84
N LEU A 10 47.89 2.57 38.19
CA LEU A 10 48.00 2.49 36.74
C LEU A 10 47.35 1.21 36.19
N ILE A 11 47.60 0.05 36.82
CA ILE A 11 46.98 -1.23 36.43
C ILE A 11 45.46 -1.18 36.62
N LEU A 12 44.97 -0.65 37.75
CA LEU A 12 43.53 -0.51 38.00
C LEU A 12 42.86 0.40 36.96
N PHE A 13 43.49 1.52 36.60
CA PHE A 13 42.99 2.43 35.57
C PHE A 13 42.96 1.76 34.18
N LEU A 14 43.99 0.99 33.83
CA LEU A 14 44.03 0.19 32.60
C LEU A 14 42.92 -0.86 32.56
N VAL A 15 42.71 -1.59 33.65
CA VAL A 15 41.65 -2.61 33.74
C VAL A 15 40.27 -1.96 33.61
N LEU A 16 39.99 -0.86 34.34
CA LEU A 16 38.73 -0.14 34.22
C LEU A 16 38.53 0.47 32.82
N GLY A 17 39.61 0.96 32.19
CA GLY A 17 39.58 1.44 30.82
C GLY A 17 39.21 0.34 29.82
N ILE A 18 39.82 -0.84 29.94
CA ILE A 18 39.51 -2.00 29.08
C ILE A 18 38.07 -2.47 29.29
N PHE A 19 37.59 -2.55 30.54
CA PHE A 19 36.20 -2.90 30.84
C PHE A 19 35.22 -1.86 30.30
N GLY A 20 35.51 -0.56 30.44
CA GLY A 20 34.69 0.52 29.91
C GLY A 20 34.61 0.49 28.38
N ILE A 21 35.75 0.28 27.71
CA ILE A 21 35.81 0.12 26.25
C ILE A 21 35.04 -1.13 25.83
N GLY A 22 35.23 -2.26 26.51
CA GLY A 22 34.52 -3.51 26.21
C GLY A 22 33.00 -3.39 26.35
N ALA A 23 32.53 -2.75 27.42
CA ALA A 23 31.10 -2.46 27.62
C ALA A 23 30.55 -1.52 26.54
N GLY A 24 31.30 -0.47 26.19
CA GLY A 24 30.93 0.47 25.13
C GLY A 24 30.86 -0.19 23.74
N LEU A 25 31.81 -1.06 23.42
CA LEU A 25 31.85 -1.82 22.17
C LEU A 25 30.69 -2.82 22.07
N ASN A 26 30.38 -3.54 23.15
CA ASN A 26 29.26 -4.47 23.18
C ASN A 26 27.91 -3.73 23.07
N TYR A 27 27.76 -2.63 23.80
CA TYR A 27 26.60 -1.75 23.67
C TYR A 27 26.45 -1.27 22.23
N TRP A 28 27.49 -0.70 21.63
CA TRP A 28 27.46 -0.24 20.24
C TRP A 28 27.06 -1.35 19.26
N HIS A 29 27.63 -2.55 19.41
CA HIS A 29 27.29 -3.69 18.58
C HIS A 29 25.82 -4.10 18.71
N HIS A 30 25.24 -4.02 19.91
CA HIS A 30 23.82 -4.24 20.11
C HIS A 30 22.97 -3.24 19.32
N TYR A 31 23.34 -1.95 19.31
CA TYR A 31 22.63 -0.93 18.53
C TYR A 31 22.73 -1.14 17.02
N THR A 32 23.86 -1.66 16.53
CA THR A 32 24.00 -1.94 15.10
C THR A 32 23.37 -3.27 14.67
N SER A 33 23.07 -4.16 15.62
CA SER A 33 22.54 -5.49 15.36
C SER A 33 21.20 -5.50 14.61
N THR A 34 21.00 -6.56 13.82
CA THR A 34 19.74 -6.82 13.11
C THR A 34 18.56 -6.94 14.08
N GLU A 35 18.78 -7.52 15.26
CA GLU A 35 17.73 -7.69 16.26
C GLU A 35 17.21 -6.36 16.79
N TYR A 36 18.12 -5.47 17.18
CA TYR A 36 17.74 -4.15 17.65
C TYR A 36 17.05 -3.34 16.55
N GLN A 37 17.61 -3.34 15.33
CA GLN A 37 17.06 -2.57 14.22
C GLN A 37 15.70 -3.08 13.75
N SER A 38 15.46 -4.41 13.71
CA SER A 38 14.13 -4.95 13.35
C SER A 38 13.07 -4.55 14.38
N LYS A 39 13.43 -4.57 15.68
CA LYS A 39 12.53 -4.17 16.76
C LYS A 39 12.21 -2.69 16.71
N GLN A 40 13.18 -1.83 16.45
CA GLN A 40 12.94 -0.39 16.27
C GLN A 40 12.08 -0.10 15.04
N LEU A 41 12.28 -0.82 13.94
CA LEU A 41 11.44 -0.70 12.75
C LEU A 41 10.00 -1.15 13.03
N ALA A 42 9.82 -2.29 13.70
CA ALA A 42 8.51 -2.80 14.12
C ALA A 42 7.78 -1.81 15.05
N LEU A 43 8.50 -1.22 16.02
CA LEU A 43 7.96 -0.20 16.92
C LEU A 43 7.54 1.05 16.14
N ALA A 44 8.34 1.50 15.17
CA ALA A 44 8.03 2.65 14.34
C ALA A 44 6.77 2.42 13.51
N ILE A 45 6.61 1.22 12.94
CA ILE A 45 5.39 0.82 12.22
C ILE A 45 4.20 0.81 13.18
N GLN A 46 4.29 0.08 14.30
CA GLN A 46 3.21 -0.07 15.26
C GLN A 46 2.69 1.30 15.75
N LYS A 47 3.62 2.21 16.10
CA LYS A 47 3.34 3.57 16.60
C LYS A 47 3.07 4.61 15.49
N ASN A 48 3.04 4.20 14.22
CA ASN A 48 2.81 5.09 13.07
C ASN A 48 3.83 6.26 12.97
N GLN A 49 5.11 5.98 13.24
CA GLN A 49 6.20 6.96 13.32
C GLN A 49 7.08 6.96 12.06
N TYR A 50 6.66 7.66 11.01
CA TYR A 50 7.38 7.74 9.74
C TYR A 50 8.85 8.20 9.88
N THR A 51 9.13 9.16 10.76
CA THR A 51 10.50 9.69 10.97
C THR A 51 11.48 8.66 11.50
N ASN A 52 11.00 7.70 12.30
CA ASN A 52 11.80 6.60 12.82
C ASN A 52 11.89 5.47 11.80
N PHE A 53 10.77 5.17 11.13
CA PHE A 53 10.71 4.22 10.03
C PHE A 53 11.76 4.53 8.96
N LYS A 54 11.79 5.76 8.43
CA LYS A 54 12.67 6.15 7.32
C LYS A 54 14.16 6.09 7.64
N LYS A 55 14.56 6.10 8.93
CA LYS A 55 15.97 5.97 9.32
C LYS A 55 16.49 4.54 9.10
N ILE A 56 15.59 3.57 9.23
CA ILE A 56 15.91 2.14 9.19
C ILE A 56 15.49 1.53 7.84
N CYS A 57 14.36 1.96 7.29
CA CYS A 57 13.83 1.57 5.98
C CYS A 57 13.56 2.81 5.11
N PRO A 58 14.60 3.44 4.53
CA PRO A 58 14.47 4.67 3.76
C PRO A 58 13.89 4.48 2.37
N GLN A 59 14.13 3.32 1.75
CA GLN A 59 13.86 3.10 0.33
C GLN A 59 13.59 1.63 0.02
N PHE A 60 13.03 1.39 -1.16
CA PHE A 60 12.87 0.07 -1.74
C PHE A 60 14.22 -0.48 -2.26
N THR A 61 14.29 -1.79 -2.52
CA THR A 61 15.48 -2.44 -3.10
C THR A 61 15.85 -1.88 -4.49
N ASN A 62 14.88 -1.35 -5.23
CA ASN A 62 15.11 -0.69 -6.52
C ASN A 62 15.62 0.77 -6.41
N GLY A 63 15.87 1.27 -5.19
CA GLY A 63 16.38 2.62 -4.94
C GLY A 63 15.31 3.71 -4.81
N GLN A 64 14.03 3.41 -5.04
CA GLN A 64 12.96 4.38 -4.86
C GLN A 64 12.73 4.69 -3.38
N VAL A 65 12.73 5.97 -3.00
CA VAL A 65 12.48 6.41 -1.61
C VAL A 65 11.05 6.07 -1.17
N ILE A 66 10.92 5.56 0.06
CA ILE A 66 9.61 5.33 0.69
C ILE A 66 9.17 6.63 1.36
N ASP A 67 8.19 7.29 0.75
CA ASP A 67 7.59 8.50 1.29
C ASP A 67 6.61 8.23 2.44
N LYS A 68 6.14 9.33 3.06
CA LYS A 68 5.19 9.26 4.18
C LYS A 68 3.86 8.64 3.77
N GLU A 69 3.44 8.83 2.52
CA GLU A 69 2.15 8.35 2.04
C GLU A 69 2.18 6.83 1.89
N THR A 70 3.19 6.29 1.22
CA THR A 70 3.47 4.86 1.08
C THR A 70 3.56 4.17 2.43
N PHE A 71 4.28 4.77 3.39
CA PHE A 71 4.33 4.27 4.76
C PHE A 71 2.94 4.23 5.41
N GLN A 72 2.10 5.25 5.22
CA GLN A 72 0.75 5.27 5.79
C GLN A 72 -0.17 4.23 5.13
N LEU A 73 -0.04 4.00 3.82
CA LEU A 73 -0.77 2.94 3.13
C LEU A 73 -0.40 1.58 3.71
N TYR A 74 0.89 1.29 3.84
CA TYR A 74 1.38 0.08 4.49
C TYR A 74 0.91 -0.03 5.94
N ARG A 75 0.91 1.06 6.71
CA ARG A 75 0.41 1.01 8.08
C ARG A 75 -1.08 0.71 8.15
N SER A 76 -1.86 1.20 7.18
CA SER A 76 -3.31 0.99 7.11
C SER A 76 -3.70 -0.41 6.64
N SER A 77 -2.80 -1.13 5.97
CA SER A 77 -3.01 -2.53 5.59
C SER A 77 -2.76 -3.51 6.74
N LEU A 78 -2.07 -3.07 7.80
CA LEU A 78 -1.78 -3.87 9.00
C LEU A 78 -2.89 -3.74 10.04
N ASP A 79 -3.15 -4.84 10.76
CA ASP A 79 -4.04 -4.80 11.92
C ASP A 79 -3.50 -3.84 12.99
N THR A 80 -4.38 -3.00 13.55
CA THR A 80 -4.02 -2.12 14.67
C THR A 80 -3.54 -2.88 15.90
N LYS A 81 -3.91 -4.16 16.04
CA LYS A 81 -3.50 -5.06 17.13
C LYS A 81 -2.31 -5.96 16.78
N SER A 82 -1.64 -5.75 15.63
CA SER A 82 -0.46 -6.55 15.29
C SER A 82 0.56 -6.53 16.42
N LYS A 83 0.92 -7.74 16.91
CA LYS A 83 1.92 -7.89 17.95
C LYS A 83 3.29 -7.52 17.39
N LEU A 84 4.13 -6.92 18.23
CA LEU A 84 5.47 -6.49 17.82
C LEU A 84 6.30 -7.64 17.24
N VAL A 85 6.19 -8.83 17.86
CA VAL A 85 6.88 -10.05 17.42
C VAL A 85 6.48 -10.46 16.00
N ASP A 86 5.22 -10.30 15.62
CA ASP A 86 4.74 -10.67 14.29
C ASP A 86 5.25 -9.68 13.22
N LEU A 87 5.31 -8.39 13.57
CA LEU A 87 5.94 -7.37 12.73
C LEU A 87 7.44 -7.60 12.56
N GLU A 88 8.14 -7.96 13.63
CA GLU A 88 9.57 -8.28 13.56
C GLU A 88 9.84 -9.50 12.66
N LYS A 89 9.02 -10.55 12.76
CA LYS A 89 9.11 -11.71 11.86
C LYS A 89 8.90 -11.32 10.40
N MET A 90 7.91 -10.47 10.12
CA MET A 90 7.64 -9.96 8.77
C MET A 90 8.81 -9.13 8.23
N ILE A 91 9.40 -8.26 9.06
CA ILE A 91 10.55 -7.42 8.68
C ILE A 91 11.79 -8.25 8.37
N ARG A 92 12.00 -9.36 9.08
CA ARG A 92 13.13 -10.26 8.87
C ARG A 92 12.89 -11.30 7.75
N ASP A 93 11.71 -11.29 7.14
CA ASP A 93 11.39 -12.14 6.00
C ASP A 93 12.12 -11.62 4.76
N VAL A 94 13.04 -12.43 4.25
CA VAL A 94 13.86 -12.11 3.07
C VAL A 94 13.05 -12.04 1.78
N GLU A 95 11.84 -12.60 1.75
CA GLU A 95 10.90 -12.41 0.63
C GLU A 95 10.25 -11.01 0.65
N GLN A 96 10.36 -10.26 1.75
CA GLN A 96 9.71 -8.96 1.93
C GLN A 96 10.72 -7.82 2.08
N PHE A 97 11.88 -8.06 2.70
CA PHE A 97 12.92 -7.07 2.92
C PHE A 97 14.31 -7.64 2.62
N GLU A 98 15.13 -6.83 1.95
CA GLU A 98 16.56 -7.05 1.84
C GLU A 98 17.28 -6.34 3.01
N MET A 99 18.16 -7.06 3.71
CA MET A 99 18.97 -6.50 4.79
C MET A 99 20.33 -6.05 4.26
N LYS A 100 20.76 -4.84 4.64
CA LYS A 100 22.12 -4.35 4.38
C LYS A 100 22.84 -4.05 5.67
N ASN A 101 24.17 -4.20 5.65
CA ASN A 101 25.04 -4.10 6.83
C ASN A 101 24.67 -5.09 7.94
N GLU A 102 24.16 -6.27 7.56
CA GLU A 102 23.80 -7.30 8.53
C GLU A 102 25.01 -7.66 9.41
N ASN A 103 24.81 -7.63 10.74
CA ASN A 103 25.84 -7.92 11.74
C ASN A 103 27.12 -7.07 11.60
N ASN A 104 27.02 -5.90 10.94
CA ASN A 104 28.15 -4.99 10.82
C ASN A 104 28.39 -4.27 12.15
N PHE A 105 29.64 -4.30 12.61
CA PHE A 105 30.01 -3.68 13.89
C PHE A 105 29.90 -2.14 13.85
N TRP A 106 30.13 -1.51 12.70
CA TRP A 106 30.26 -0.06 12.58
C TRP A 106 29.01 0.63 12.00
N ARG A 107 28.17 -0.12 11.28
CA ARG A 107 26.98 0.41 10.61
C ARG A 107 25.75 -0.36 11.03
N PRO A 108 24.64 0.31 11.39
CA PRO A 108 23.42 -0.39 11.75
C PRO A 108 22.84 -1.15 10.55
N THR A 109 22.24 -2.30 10.82
CA THR A 109 21.43 -3.02 9.84
C THR A 109 20.32 -2.11 9.31
N GLN A 110 20.22 -2.02 7.99
CA GLN A 110 19.14 -1.32 7.29
C GLN A 110 18.27 -2.32 6.55
N PHE A 111 16.99 -2.01 6.43
CA PHE A 111 16.02 -2.85 5.74
C PHE A 111 15.54 -2.12 4.49
N TYR A 112 15.49 -2.82 3.37
CA TYR A 112 15.04 -2.29 2.09
C TYR A 112 13.83 -3.10 1.65
N ALA A 113 12.66 -2.47 1.58
CA ALA A 113 11.45 -3.18 1.20
C ALA A 113 11.55 -3.65 -0.26
N ILE A 114 11.14 -4.89 -0.54
CA ILE A 114 11.00 -5.36 -1.91
C ILE A 114 9.74 -4.70 -2.50
N PRO A 115 9.84 -3.94 -3.61
CA PRO A 115 8.72 -3.20 -4.14
C PRO A 115 7.67 -4.15 -4.72
N ARG A 116 6.41 -3.92 -4.36
CA ARG A 116 5.26 -4.69 -4.86
C ARG A 116 4.34 -3.82 -5.68
N THR A 117 3.80 -4.37 -6.76
CA THR A 117 2.86 -3.66 -7.63
C THR A 117 1.61 -4.48 -7.89
N ILE A 118 0.51 -3.78 -8.15
CA ILE A 118 -0.72 -4.38 -8.68
C ILE A 118 -0.84 -3.91 -10.13
N GLU A 119 -0.76 -4.84 -11.07
CA GLU A 119 -1.02 -4.59 -12.48
C GLU A 119 -2.51 -4.70 -12.76
N ILE A 120 -3.07 -3.70 -13.44
CA ILE A 120 -4.49 -3.61 -13.74
C ILE A 120 -4.72 -3.87 -15.22
N GLU A 121 -5.52 -4.88 -15.52
CA GLU A 121 -6.06 -5.11 -16.85
C GLU A 121 -7.49 -4.57 -16.91
N MET A 122 -7.72 -3.62 -17.82
CA MET A 122 -9.02 -3.02 -18.13
C MET A 122 -9.04 -2.56 -19.58
N ALA A 123 -10.23 -2.26 -20.10
CA ALA A 123 -10.39 -1.66 -21.43
C ALA A 123 -9.74 -0.26 -21.48
N ASN A 124 -9.40 0.19 -22.69
CA ASN A 124 -8.58 1.39 -22.87
C ASN A 124 -9.36 2.70 -22.66
N ASP A 125 -10.69 2.64 -22.76
CA ASP A 125 -11.62 3.76 -22.63
C ASP A 125 -12.22 3.90 -21.23
N THR A 126 -11.92 2.96 -20.33
CA THR A 126 -12.37 2.95 -18.94
C THR A 126 -11.52 3.87 -18.08
N LYS A 127 -12.16 4.68 -17.25
CA LYS A 127 -11.46 5.43 -16.20
C LYS A 127 -11.45 4.61 -14.91
N LEU A 128 -10.30 4.60 -14.24
CA LEU A 128 -10.13 3.91 -12.96
C LEU A 128 -9.67 4.88 -11.88
N ILE A 129 -10.39 4.88 -10.77
CA ILE A 129 -9.95 5.48 -9.51
C ILE A 129 -9.75 4.36 -8.49
N SER A 130 -8.51 4.18 -8.03
CA SER A 130 -8.17 3.20 -6.99
C SER A 130 -8.00 3.90 -5.65
N LYS A 131 -8.53 3.32 -4.57
CA LYS A 131 -8.40 3.85 -3.21
C LYS A 131 -7.96 2.78 -2.21
N ILE A 132 -7.09 3.18 -1.29
CA ILE A 132 -6.70 2.40 -0.11
C ILE A 132 -6.92 3.30 1.11
N SER A 133 -7.75 2.86 2.06
CA SER A 133 -8.09 3.65 3.27
C SER A 133 -8.47 5.11 2.95
N ASN A 134 -9.35 5.29 1.95
CA ASN A 134 -9.83 6.57 1.42
C ASN A 134 -8.79 7.47 0.72
N LYS A 135 -7.54 7.03 0.57
CA LYS A 135 -6.54 7.74 -0.25
C LYS A 135 -6.57 7.24 -1.68
N THR A 136 -6.65 8.17 -2.62
CA THR A 136 -6.57 7.85 -4.05
C THR A 136 -5.14 7.48 -4.42
N ILE A 137 -4.97 6.32 -5.04
CA ILE A 137 -3.68 5.83 -5.52
C ILE A 137 -3.58 6.11 -7.02
N PRO A 138 -2.52 6.80 -7.47
CA PRO A 138 -2.35 7.08 -8.88
C PRO A 138 -2.05 5.79 -9.65
N LEU A 139 -2.75 5.60 -10.77
CA LEU A 139 -2.43 4.57 -11.75
C LEU A 139 -1.37 5.09 -12.72
N LYS A 140 -0.22 4.42 -12.79
CA LYS A 140 0.85 4.76 -13.74
C LYS A 140 1.17 3.55 -14.60
N ASN A 141 1.09 3.68 -15.92
CA ASN A 141 1.34 2.59 -16.87
C ASN A 141 0.57 1.30 -16.51
N LYS A 142 -0.72 1.44 -16.19
CA LYS A 142 -1.60 0.36 -15.73
C LYS A 142 -1.13 -0.35 -14.44
N LYS A 143 -0.29 0.28 -13.62
CA LYS A 143 0.21 -0.27 -12.36
C LYS A 143 -0.06 0.67 -11.18
N LEU A 144 -0.42 0.08 -10.05
CA LEU A 144 -0.48 0.73 -8.74
C LEU A 144 0.78 0.37 -7.94
N GLY A 145 1.33 1.35 -7.22
CA GLY A 145 2.49 1.19 -6.35
C GLY A 145 3.72 2.02 -6.79
N PRO A 146 4.91 1.69 -6.28
CA PRO A 146 5.22 0.50 -5.48
C PRO A 146 4.68 0.55 -4.04
N PHE A 147 4.37 -0.62 -3.51
CA PHE A 147 3.91 -0.86 -2.14
C PHE A 147 4.93 -1.68 -1.36
N ILE A 148 4.89 -1.57 -0.03
CA ILE A 148 5.58 -2.50 0.89
C ILE A 148 4.73 -3.78 0.99
N SER A 149 5.37 -4.94 1.02
CA SER A 149 4.71 -6.25 1.15
C SER A 149 3.67 -6.30 2.28
N SER A 150 2.40 -6.51 1.92
CA SER A 150 1.26 -6.64 2.84
C SER A 150 0.02 -7.12 2.08
N GLU A 151 -1.11 -7.29 2.78
CA GLU A 151 -2.43 -7.52 2.17
C GLU A 151 -3.20 -6.19 2.17
N TYR A 152 -3.47 -5.62 0.99
CA TYR A 152 -4.16 -4.33 0.87
C TYR A 152 -5.62 -4.52 0.52
N SER A 153 -6.51 -3.84 1.22
CA SER A 153 -7.91 -3.71 0.80
C SER A 153 -8.03 -2.53 -0.16
N VAL A 154 -8.19 -2.84 -1.45
CA VAL A 154 -8.24 -1.86 -2.53
C VAL A 154 -9.68 -1.72 -3.02
N LYS A 155 -10.16 -0.47 -3.04
CA LYS A 155 -11.42 -0.07 -3.64
C LYS A 155 -11.17 0.44 -5.05
N TYR A 156 -11.70 -0.25 -6.04
CA TYR A 156 -11.66 0.12 -7.45
C TYR A 156 -12.99 0.76 -7.84
N LEU A 157 -12.95 1.99 -8.33
CA LEU A 157 -14.07 2.71 -8.91
C LEU A 157 -13.82 2.79 -10.41
N LEU A 158 -14.56 2.00 -11.17
CA LEU A 158 -14.51 2.00 -12.62
C LEU A 158 -15.63 2.87 -13.16
N ASP A 159 -15.29 3.71 -14.13
CA ASP A 159 -16.24 4.50 -14.92
C ASP A 159 -16.08 4.09 -16.39
N SER A 160 -17.01 3.23 -16.84
CA SER A 160 -17.08 2.71 -18.19
C SER A 160 -18.08 3.53 -19.01
N PRO A 161 -17.73 3.95 -20.24
CA PRO A 161 -18.66 4.67 -21.11
C PRO A 161 -19.87 3.83 -21.52
N ILE A 162 -19.72 2.49 -21.55
CA ILE A 162 -20.77 1.56 -21.98
C ILE A 162 -21.67 1.17 -20.80
N TYR A 163 -21.06 0.89 -19.65
CA TYR A 163 -21.76 0.25 -18.53
C TYR A 163 -21.99 1.18 -17.32
N GLY A 164 -21.36 2.36 -17.30
CA GLY A 164 -21.45 3.36 -16.24
C GLY A 164 -20.45 3.14 -15.10
N GLU A 165 -20.77 3.68 -13.93
CA GLU A 165 -19.91 3.63 -12.73
C GLU A 165 -20.16 2.34 -11.92
N ILE A 166 -19.08 1.64 -11.54
CA ILE A 166 -19.12 0.49 -10.64
C ILE A 166 -18.01 0.55 -9.59
N GLU A 167 -18.33 0.04 -8.41
CA GLU A 167 -17.42 -0.09 -7.30
C GLU A 167 -17.12 -1.58 -7.03
N SER A 168 -15.84 -1.91 -6.89
CA SER A 168 -15.37 -3.23 -6.48
C SER A 168 -14.36 -3.10 -5.35
N ASN A 169 -14.56 -3.87 -4.28
CA ASN A 169 -13.63 -3.93 -3.15
C ASN A 169 -12.94 -5.30 -3.17
N LYS A 170 -11.61 -5.32 -3.33
CA LYS A 170 -10.81 -6.56 -3.35
C LYS A 170 -9.69 -6.49 -2.33
N LYS A 171 -9.30 -7.66 -1.84
CA LYS A 171 -8.09 -7.84 -1.03
C LYS A 171 -6.98 -8.36 -1.92
N GLU A 172 -5.92 -7.58 -2.03
CA GLU A 172 -4.76 -7.86 -2.87
C GLU A 172 -3.60 -8.29 -1.98
N ASP A 173 -3.22 -9.57 -2.05
CA ASP A 173 -2.11 -10.11 -1.25
C ASP A 173 -0.77 -9.88 -1.94
N LEU A 174 -0.02 -8.87 -1.49
CA LEU A 174 1.30 -8.51 -1.99
C LEU A 174 2.42 -9.05 -1.09
N ARG A 175 2.16 -9.98 -0.16
CA ARG A 175 3.20 -10.48 0.76
C ARG A 175 4.34 -11.16 -0.01
N LYS A 176 4.03 -11.97 -1.03
CA LYS A 176 5.02 -12.80 -1.75
C LYS A 176 5.33 -12.33 -3.16
N SER A 177 4.36 -11.80 -3.89
CA SER A 177 4.49 -11.48 -5.31
C SER A 177 3.72 -10.22 -5.68
N ASN A 178 4.03 -9.67 -6.86
CA ASN A 178 3.15 -8.72 -7.51
C ASN A 178 1.79 -9.39 -7.80
N GLN A 179 0.74 -8.58 -7.88
CA GLN A 179 -0.59 -9.05 -8.24
C GLN A 179 -0.99 -8.53 -9.61
N LYS A 180 -1.88 -9.27 -10.25
CA LYS A 180 -2.48 -8.91 -11.52
C LYS A 180 -4.00 -9.02 -11.36
N VAL A 181 -4.68 -7.92 -11.60
CA VAL A 181 -6.12 -7.79 -11.40
C VAL A 181 -6.74 -7.48 -12.74
N SER A 182 -7.54 -8.42 -13.24
CA SER A 182 -8.44 -8.15 -14.34
C SER A 182 -9.74 -7.54 -13.80
N LEU A 183 -10.08 -6.39 -14.36
CA LEU A 183 -11.34 -5.70 -14.17
C LEU A 183 -12.11 -5.84 -15.49
N ASP A 184 -12.53 -7.06 -15.79
CA ASP A 184 -13.43 -7.34 -16.90
C ASP A 184 -14.79 -6.73 -16.60
N GLU A 185 -15.11 -5.67 -17.34
CA GLU A 185 -16.35 -4.92 -17.20
C GLU A 185 -17.56 -5.84 -17.37
N SER A 186 -17.55 -6.72 -18.37
CA SER A 186 -18.72 -7.52 -18.70
C SER A 186 -19.14 -8.44 -17.55
N SER A 187 -18.21 -9.18 -16.95
CA SER A 187 -18.50 -10.05 -15.82
C SER A 187 -18.86 -9.29 -14.54
N VAL A 188 -18.23 -8.14 -14.30
CA VAL A 188 -18.48 -7.31 -13.11
C VAL A 188 -19.85 -6.61 -13.20
N PHE A 189 -20.28 -6.19 -14.39
CA PHE A 189 -21.59 -5.57 -14.62
C PHE A 189 -22.73 -6.57 -14.72
N ILE A 190 -22.54 -7.71 -15.41
CA ILE A 190 -23.57 -8.75 -15.54
C ILE A 190 -23.96 -9.29 -14.16
N GLN A 191 -23.03 -9.36 -13.19
CA GLN A 191 -23.34 -9.87 -11.85
C GLN A 191 -23.93 -8.80 -10.90
N ASN A 192 -24.02 -7.54 -11.31
CA ASN A 192 -24.51 -6.45 -10.47
C ASN A 192 -26.04 -6.29 -10.58
N ASP A 193 -26.79 -6.63 -9.53
CA ASP A 193 -28.27 -6.54 -9.51
C ASP A 193 -28.79 -5.12 -9.78
N SER A 194 -28.09 -4.08 -9.31
CA SER A 194 -28.48 -2.69 -9.58
C SER A 194 -28.35 -2.35 -11.07
N PHE A 195 -27.27 -2.79 -11.71
CA PHE A 195 -27.09 -2.65 -13.15
C PHE A 195 -28.15 -3.43 -13.93
N GLN A 196 -28.39 -4.70 -13.57
CA GLN A 196 -29.44 -5.52 -14.20
C GLN A 196 -30.81 -4.84 -14.11
N ARG A 197 -31.18 -4.29 -12.95
CA ARG A 197 -32.44 -3.55 -12.76
C ARG A 197 -32.51 -2.28 -13.59
N LYS A 198 -31.42 -1.50 -13.67
CA LYS A 198 -31.36 -0.28 -14.49
C LYS A 198 -31.47 -0.60 -15.98
N LEU A 199 -30.78 -1.65 -16.44
CA LEU A 199 -30.86 -2.11 -17.82
C LEU A 199 -32.27 -2.58 -18.17
N LEU A 200 -32.88 -3.42 -17.32
CA LEU A 200 -34.25 -3.88 -17.50
C LEU A 200 -35.23 -2.70 -17.53
N LYS A 201 -35.08 -1.73 -16.61
CA LYS A 201 -35.90 -0.53 -16.58
C LYS A 201 -35.81 0.26 -17.90
N ARG A 202 -34.60 0.52 -18.41
CA ARG A 202 -34.41 1.21 -19.71
C ARG A 202 -35.06 0.45 -20.88
N ILE A 203 -34.93 -0.87 -20.91
CA ILE A 203 -35.55 -1.69 -21.96
C ILE A 203 -37.08 -1.60 -21.89
N VAL A 204 -37.65 -1.70 -20.69
CA VAL A 204 -39.10 -1.57 -20.47
C VAL A 204 -39.58 -0.17 -20.87
N GLU A 205 -38.87 0.89 -20.46
CA GLU A 205 -39.18 2.27 -20.83
C GLU A 205 -39.16 2.47 -22.34
N TYR A 206 -38.16 1.93 -23.04
CA TYR A 206 -38.09 1.94 -24.50
C TYR A 206 -39.31 1.26 -25.15
N TYR A 207 -39.68 0.05 -24.70
CA TYR A 207 -40.86 -0.64 -25.26
C TYR A 207 -42.18 0.07 -24.95
N VAL A 208 -42.32 0.68 -23.76
CA VAL A 208 -43.48 1.50 -23.42
C VAL A 208 -43.56 2.72 -24.32
N SER A 209 -42.45 3.43 -24.50
CA SER A 209 -42.37 4.61 -25.37
C SER A 209 -42.65 4.24 -26.85
N MET A 210 -42.10 3.12 -27.33
CA MET A 210 -42.36 2.62 -28.68
C MET A 210 -43.84 2.27 -28.88
N ASN A 211 -44.47 1.60 -27.90
CA ASN A 211 -45.89 1.29 -27.94
C ASN A 211 -46.76 2.56 -27.92
N GLN A 212 -46.35 3.61 -27.20
CA GLN A 212 -47.04 4.90 -27.21
C GLN A 212 -46.90 5.59 -28.59
N CYS A 213 -45.73 5.53 -29.22
CA CYS A 213 -45.53 6.07 -30.57
C CYS A 213 -46.40 5.35 -31.60
N ILE A 214 -46.51 4.01 -31.52
CA ILE A 214 -47.38 3.21 -32.40
C ILE A 214 -48.85 3.58 -32.20
N LYS A 215 -49.30 3.76 -30.95
CA LYS A 215 -50.68 4.17 -30.65
C LYS A 215 -51.01 5.60 -31.11
N ASN A 216 -49.99 6.44 -31.29
CA ASN A 216 -50.12 7.84 -31.69
C ASN A 216 -49.70 8.04 -33.16
N ASP A 217 -50.12 7.16 -34.08
CA ASP A 217 -49.89 7.27 -35.54
C ASP A 217 -48.40 7.39 -35.94
N LEU A 218 -47.51 6.62 -35.31
CA LEU A 218 -46.07 6.66 -35.56
C LEU A 218 -45.45 8.05 -35.25
N SER A 219 -46.06 8.84 -34.36
CA SER A 219 -45.49 10.09 -33.90
C SER A 219 -44.28 9.83 -32.99
N PHE A 220 -43.08 9.98 -33.54
CA PHE A 220 -41.80 9.79 -32.85
C PHE A 220 -41.40 10.99 -31.98
N GLY A 221 -42.17 12.07 -31.98
CA GLY A 221 -41.89 13.27 -31.17
C GLY A 221 -42.01 13.05 -29.65
N ALA A 222 -42.59 11.92 -29.23
CA ALA A 222 -42.72 11.47 -27.84
C ALA A 222 -41.84 10.25 -27.52
N LEU A 223 -40.88 9.91 -28.39
CA LEU A 223 -39.80 9.04 -27.96
C LEU A 223 -39.08 9.76 -26.83
N ASP A 224 -39.05 9.14 -25.64
CA ASP A 224 -38.05 9.44 -24.63
C ASP A 224 -36.71 8.95 -25.19
N ALA A 225 -36.23 9.63 -26.23
CA ALA A 225 -34.89 9.50 -26.72
C ALA A 225 -34.03 9.86 -25.53
N VAL A 226 -33.47 8.83 -24.89
CA VAL A 226 -32.47 8.85 -23.81
C VAL A 226 -31.84 10.23 -23.76
N THR A 227 -32.43 11.13 -22.96
CA THR A 227 -31.83 12.44 -22.72
C THR A 227 -30.54 12.08 -22.03
N ILE A 228 -29.46 12.12 -22.79
CA ILE A 228 -28.11 12.18 -22.24
C ILE A 228 -28.19 13.38 -21.30
N ASP A 229 -28.08 13.09 -20.02
CA ASP A 229 -28.05 14.10 -18.97
C ASP A 229 -26.73 14.89 -19.16
N GLU A 230 -26.71 15.80 -20.13
CA GLU A 230 -25.61 16.71 -20.44
C GLU A 230 -25.33 17.68 -19.27
N THR A 231 -26.14 17.62 -18.20
CA THR A 231 -26.01 18.49 -17.02
C THR A 231 -24.97 18.06 -16.00
N ARG A 232 -24.23 16.96 -16.18
CA ARG A 232 -22.97 16.73 -15.43
C ARG A 232 -21.80 17.50 -16.05
N ILE A 233 -21.93 18.82 -16.13
CA ILE A 233 -20.76 19.70 -16.00
C ILE A 233 -20.30 19.50 -14.55
N VAL A 234 -19.31 18.60 -14.38
CA VAL A 234 -18.51 18.55 -13.17
C VAL A 234 -17.87 19.92 -13.04
N LYS A 235 -18.38 20.75 -12.11
CA LYS A 235 -17.63 21.89 -11.61
C LYS A 235 -16.37 21.34 -10.96
N LEU A 236 -15.28 21.39 -11.72
CA LEU A 236 -13.93 21.34 -11.22
C LEU A 236 -13.69 22.66 -10.47
N SER A 237 -13.78 22.59 -9.14
CA SER A 237 -13.18 23.54 -8.21
C SER A 237 -12.61 22.77 -7.03
#